data_AF-A0A3L7NVP1-F1
#
_entry.id   AF-A0A3L7NVP1-F1
#
_cell.length_a   1.000
_cell.length_b   1.000
_cell.length_c   1.000
_cell.angle_alpha   90.00
_cell.angle_beta   90.00
_cell.angle_gamma   90.00
#
_symmetry.space_group_name_H-M   'P 1'
#
loop_
_entity.id
_entity.type
_entity.pdbx_description
1 polymer ?
#
loop_
_entity_poly.entity_id
_entity_poly.type
_entity_poly.pdbx_seq_one_letter_code
_entity_poly.pdbx_strand_id
1 'polypeptide(L)'
;MSTEKCNHDSIRCINHFDLIRKYQCLGCNAVMMCECDRATGEMFLSHQLHKATDSESKLSVPVTIGFQPKICNECRGLCQEAHPRASTYGSTSKIKRYYWRELFFREMVLFTDWARDNESDLLDDRPEAKAVREKCAEQALEDIKAFHTKSPKYSFSEESQTEFLARCPVGVIDLYHLYLPPENGRRCLIVDGGQSFPPEAIVQRHFSRMGYDSLAVESVPFHVLFGIFTWSLIEDGDDPLLSVNLFGDRFAFEEKQKEIPFVKVLLPHDFGTSAYFKRRSKAVASHFNKTIGNEDLEWLFEFWLPYSDRLRQYLWAHREEHVLIAKQLLKILPREATVRVLKYLIEDYWVRYIGWPDLLVFNEEEFFFVEVKASGDKLSGEQRTWIEGNLKSLHFPFKLVKIHKAGVSG
;
A
#
# COMPACT_ATOMS: atom_id res chain seq x y z
N MET A 1 43.33 0.61 6.17
CA MET A 1 42.91 -0.51 5.30
C MET A 1 43.13 -0.06 3.88
N SER A 2 43.81 -0.89 3.08
CA SER A 2 44.10 -0.65 1.66
C SER A 2 42.83 -0.20 0.92
N THR A 3 42.81 1.06 0.45
CA THR A 3 41.78 1.57 -0.46
C THR A 3 42.11 1.06 -1.86
N GLU A 4 41.87 -0.22 -2.12
CA GLU A 4 41.66 -0.65 -3.50
C GLU A 4 40.52 0.21 -4.06
N LYS A 5 40.76 0.83 -5.23
CA LYS A 5 39.73 1.60 -5.94
C LYS A 5 38.60 0.63 -6.28
N CYS A 6 37.52 0.67 -5.49
CA CYS A 6 36.32 -0.07 -5.79
C CYS A 6 35.67 0.53 -7.04
N ASN A 7 35.41 -0.29 -8.05
CA ASN A 7 34.73 0.15 -9.28
C ASN A 7 33.20 0.29 -9.10
N HIS A 8 32.68 -0.09 -7.93
CA HIS A 8 31.26 -0.05 -7.59
C HIS A 8 30.37 -0.85 -8.55
N ASP A 9 30.86 -1.96 -9.11
CA ASP A 9 30.08 -2.75 -10.10
C ASP A 9 28.81 -3.35 -9.50
N SER A 10 28.84 -3.75 -8.22
CA SER A 10 27.69 -4.28 -7.50
C SER A 10 27.12 -3.25 -6.52
N ILE A 11 25.88 -2.83 -6.78
CA ILE A 11 25.19 -1.80 -6.00
C ILE A 11 23.73 -2.20 -5.73
N ARG A 12 23.17 -1.64 -4.65
CA ARG A 12 21.74 -1.69 -4.32
C ARG A 12 21.20 -0.26 -4.23
N CYS A 13 20.05 0.01 -4.86
CA CYS A 13 19.35 1.28 -4.64
C CYS A 13 18.74 1.27 -3.23
N ILE A 14 19.04 2.29 -2.42
CA ILE A 14 18.62 2.36 -1.01
C ILE A 14 17.12 2.65 -0.90
N ASN A 15 16.61 3.50 -1.79
CA ASN A 15 15.19 3.81 -1.90
C ASN A 15 14.84 4.20 -3.34
N HIS A 16 14.02 3.38 -3.99
CA HIS A 16 13.60 3.62 -5.37
C HIS A 16 12.65 4.82 -5.52
N PHE A 17 12.05 5.27 -4.42
CA PHE A 17 11.11 6.39 -4.36
C PHE A 17 11.78 7.74 -4.06
N ASP A 18 13.09 7.79 -3.87
CA ASP A 18 13.83 9.05 -3.88
C ASP A 18 13.88 9.62 -5.30
N LEU A 19 13.69 10.95 -5.44
CA LEU A 19 13.87 11.64 -6.72
C LEU A 19 15.33 11.56 -7.16
N ILE A 20 16.25 11.94 -6.27
CA ILE A 20 17.69 11.69 -6.46
C ILE A 20 18.02 10.36 -5.79
N ARG A 21 18.17 9.29 -6.58
CA ARG A 21 18.38 7.93 -6.03
C ARG A 21 19.78 7.78 -5.46
N LYS A 22 19.88 7.15 -4.29
CA LYS A 22 21.16 6.79 -3.66
C LYS A 22 21.37 5.29 -3.75
N TYR A 23 22.62 4.93 -3.97
CA TYR A 23 23.05 3.56 -4.17
C TYR A 23 24.13 3.22 -3.17
N GLN A 24 24.03 2.05 -2.57
CA GLN A 24 25.05 1.48 -1.69
C GLN A 24 25.87 0.45 -2.47
N CYS A 25 27.19 0.58 -2.45
CA CYS A 25 28.08 -0.43 -3.00
C CYS A 25 28.12 -1.65 -2.08
N LEU A 26 27.88 -2.85 -2.62
CA LEU A 26 27.93 -4.08 -1.84
C LEU A 26 29.37 -4.52 -1.51
N GLY A 27 30.37 -4.02 -2.23
CA GLY A 27 31.78 -4.35 -2.01
C GLY A 27 32.45 -3.48 -0.94
N CYS A 28 32.28 -2.15 -1.02
CA CYS A 28 32.96 -1.21 -0.11
C CYS A 28 32.02 -0.43 0.82
N ASN A 29 30.71 -0.70 0.78
CA ASN A 29 29.66 -0.01 1.56
C ASN A 29 29.54 1.51 1.32
N ALA A 30 30.26 2.07 0.35
CA ALA A 30 30.11 3.48 -0.01
C ALA A 30 28.69 3.78 -0.52
N VAL A 31 28.18 4.95 -0.16
CA VAL A 31 26.88 5.47 -0.59
C VAL A 31 27.08 6.66 -1.52
N MET A 32 26.43 6.59 -2.67
CA MET A 32 26.68 7.49 -3.79
C MET A 32 25.42 7.74 -4.61
N MET A 33 25.47 8.73 -5.51
CA MET A 33 24.43 9.07 -6.47
C MET A 33 25.00 8.93 -7.89
N CYS A 34 24.14 8.73 -8.88
CA CYS A 34 24.59 8.70 -10.27
C CYS A 34 24.80 10.12 -10.80
N GLU A 35 25.91 10.34 -11.50
CA GLU A 35 26.28 11.61 -12.14
C GLU A 35 25.17 12.19 -13.04
N CYS A 36 24.35 11.35 -13.67
CA CYS A 36 23.24 11.80 -14.51
C CYS A 36 22.18 12.63 -13.77
N ASP A 37 22.12 12.49 -12.44
CA ASP A 37 21.17 13.23 -11.60
C ASP A 37 21.78 14.53 -11.05
N ARG A 38 23.07 14.81 -11.30
CA ARG A 38 23.79 15.92 -10.66
C ARG A 38 23.11 17.27 -10.89
N ALA A 39 22.87 17.62 -12.16
CA ALA A 39 22.32 18.94 -12.51
C ALA A 39 20.98 19.20 -11.80
N THR A 40 20.07 18.23 -11.86
CA THR A 40 18.76 18.32 -11.19
C THR A 40 18.89 18.31 -9.66
N GLY A 41 19.77 17.46 -9.13
CA GLY A 41 19.99 17.31 -7.69
C GLY A 41 20.56 18.56 -7.05
N GLU A 42 21.61 19.13 -7.63
CA GLU A 42 22.25 20.35 -7.14
C GLU A 42 21.34 21.58 -7.30
N MET A 43 20.59 21.67 -8.41
CA MET A 43 19.75 22.82 -8.69
C MET A 43 18.43 22.84 -7.91
N PHE A 44 17.74 21.70 -7.80
CA PHE A 44 16.35 21.67 -7.30
C PHE A 44 16.18 20.88 -6.01
N LEU A 45 17.08 19.96 -5.69
CA LEU A 45 16.90 18.96 -4.63
C LEU A 45 18.13 18.85 -3.73
N SER A 46 18.81 19.98 -3.47
CA SER A 46 20.05 20.03 -2.67
C SER A 46 19.87 19.41 -1.28
N HIS A 47 18.70 19.60 -0.66
CA HIS A 47 18.32 19.00 0.62
C HIS A 47 18.29 17.47 0.61
N GLN A 48 18.18 16.83 -0.56
CA GLN A 48 18.21 15.37 -0.70
C GLN A 48 19.61 14.81 -0.89
N LEU A 49 20.66 15.61 -1.06
CA LEU A 49 21.97 15.11 -1.52
C LEU A 49 22.82 14.46 -0.43
N HIS A 50 22.54 14.75 0.83
CA HIS A 50 23.42 14.35 1.94
C HIS A 50 23.03 13.03 2.60
N LYS A 51 21.76 12.64 2.52
CA LYS A 51 21.22 11.46 3.20
C LYS A 51 20.19 10.77 2.32
N ALA A 52 20.16 9.45 2.39
CA ALA A 52 19.06 8.62 1.93
C ALA A 52 18.21 8.19 3.14
N THR A 53 17.00 7.75 2.88
CA THR A 53 16.20 6.99 3.85
C THR A 53 16.05 5.58 3.30
N ASP A 54 16.59 4.57 3.99
CA ASP A 54 16.48 3.19 3.55
C ASP A 54 15.00 2.75 3.56
N SER A 55 14.52 2.24 2.43
CA SER A 55 13.09 1.98 2.25
C SER A 55 12.56 0.88 3.17
N GLU A 56 13.44 -0.02 3.63
CA GLU A 56 13.09 -1.12 4.53
C GLU A 56 13.18 -0.68 5.99
N SER A 57 14.35 -0.25 6.45
CA SER A 57 14.60 0.10 7.85
C SER A 57 14.09 1.48 8.25
N LYS A 58 13.78 2.34 7.27
CA LYS A 58 13.45 3.77 7.44
C LYS A 58 14.55 4.59 8.11
N LEU A 59 15.75 4.02 8.25
CA LEU A 59 16.89 4.70 8.83
C LEU A 59 17.53 5.66 7.83
N SER A 60 18.08 6.74 8.38
CA SER A 60 18.83 7.71 7.58
C SER A 60 20.24 7.18 7.30
N VAL A 61 20.62 7.12 6.04
CA VAL A 61 21.92 6.64 5.57
C VAL A 61 22.70 7.81 4.94
N PRO A 62 23.87 8.19 5.47
CA PRO A 62 24.64 9.30 4.92
C PRO A 62 25.25 8.94 3.57
N VAL A 63 25.28 9.90 2.65
CA VAL A 63 26.04 9.80 1.40
C VAL A 63 27.52 9.97 1.72
N THR A 64 28.37 9.06 1.24
CA THR A 64 29.78 9.02 1.61
C THR A 64 30.72 9.55 0.53
N ILE A 65 30.39 9.35 -0.76
CA ILE A 65 31.27 9.72 -1.89
C ILE A 65 30.60 10.58 -2.97
N GLY A 66 29.36 11.04 -2.73
CA GLY A 66 28.67 11.99 -3.62
C GLY A 66 28.28 11.39 -4.98
N PHE A 67 28.35 12.22 -6.03
CA PHE A 67 28.04 11.81 -7.41
C PHE A 67 29.19 11.04 -8.05
N GLN A 68 28.85 9.93 -8.70
CA GLN A 68 29.80 9.04 -9.37
C GLN A 68 29.27 8.65 -10.76
N PRO A 69 30.14 8.47 -11.77
CA PRO A 69 29.72 8.09 -13.12
C PRO A 69 29.21 6.65 -13.16
N LYS A 70 28.26 6.37 -14.07
CA LYS A 70 27.78 5.01 -14.40
C LYS A 70 27.29 4.19 -13.19
N ILE A 71 26.59 4.82 -12.26
CA ILE A 71 26.00 4.12 -11.11
C ILE A 71 24.62 3.55 -11.45
N CYS A 72 23.68 4.36 -11.94
CA CYS A 72 22.32 3.85 -12.20
C CYS A 72 22.29 2.87 -13.40
N ASN A 73 21.26 2.02 -13.45
CA ASN A 73 21.09 1.03 -14.52
C ASN A 73 21.13 1.67 -15.93
N GLU A 74 20.48 2.80 -16.12
CA GLU A 74 20.45 3.53 -17.38
C GLU A 74 21.84 3.96 -17.85
N CYS A 75 22.66 4.56 -16.98
CA CYS A 75 24.04 4.91 -17.32
C CYS A 75 24.96 3.68 -17.51
N ARG A 76 24.52 2.50 -17.08
CA ARG A 76 25.18 1.20 -17.33
C ARG A 76 24.66 0.49 -18.59
N GLY A 77 23.63 1.02 -19.25
CA GLY A 77 22.96 0.33 -20.37
C GLY A 77 22.12 -0.88 -19.93
N LEU A 78 21.79 -0.97 -18.64
CA LEU A 78 20.92 -2.01 -18.08
C LEU A 78 19.46 -1.53 -18.08
N CYS A 79 18.53 -2.48 -18.13
CA CYS A 79 17.11 -2.19 -18.00
C CYS A 79 16.81 -1.55 -16.63
N GLN A 80 15.97 -0.52 -16.66
CA GLN A 80 15.47 0.10 -15.44
C GLN A 80 14.32 -0.73 -14.87
N GLU A 81 14.38 -1.01 -13.58
CA GLU A 81 13.28 -1.62 -12.86
C GLU A 81 12.17 -0.58 -12.64
N ALA A 82 10.92 -0.98 -12.88
CA ALA A 82 9.78 -0.11 -12.71
C ALA A 82 9.32 -0.11 -11.24
N HIS A 83 9.24 1.08 -10.64
CA HIS A 83 8.67 1.28 -9.31
C HIS A 83 7.51 2.28 -9.41
N PRO A 84 6.35 1.85 -9.95
CA PRO A 84 5.23 2.74 -10.17
C PRO A 84 4.65 3.24 -8.84
N ARG A 85 4.28 4.52 -8.77
CA ARG A 85 3.51 5.04 -7.62
C ARG A 85 2.12 4.41 -7.58
N ALA A 86 1.56 4.34 -6.37
CA ALA A 86 0.16 3.98 -6.16
C ALA A 86 -0.75 4.93 -6.96
N SER A 87 -1.88 4.42 -7.43
CA SER A 87 -2.87 5.23 -8.14
C SER A 87 -3.60 6.12 -7.14
N THR A 88 -3.31 7.42 -7.14
CA THR A 88 -3.99 8.41 -6.30
C THR A 88 -4.68 9.47 -7.15
N TYR A 89 -5.48 10.33 -6.52
CA TYR A 89 -6.07 11.49 -7.21
C TYR A 89 -4.99 12.31 -7.91
N GLY A 90 -5.14 12.54 -9.22
CA GLY A 90 -4.14 13.23 -10.05
C GLY A 90 -3.04 12.34 -10.67
N SER A 91 -2.90 11.07 -10.25
CA SER A 91 -1.85 10.13 -10.69
C SER A 91 -2.39 8.79 -11.20
N THR A 92 -3.55 8.79 -11.86
CA THR A 92 -4.25 7.56 -12.25
C THR A 92 -3.70 6.87 -13.51
N SER A 93 -3.05 7.60 -14.42
CA SER A 93 -2.56 7.03 -15.69
C SER A 93 -1.28 6.21 -15.50
N LYS A 94 -1.10 5.16 -16.32
CA LYS A 94 0.13 4.33 -16.29
C LYS A 94 1.39 5.17 -16.48
N ILE A 95 1.37 6.16 -17.39
CA ILE A 95 2.49 7.08 -17.58
C ILE A 95 2.79 7.85 -16.29
N LYS A 96 1.80 8.48 -15.66
CA LYS A 96 2.00 9.24 -14.42
C LYS A 96 2.54 8.36 -13.28
N ARG A 97 2.10 7.11 -13.22
CA ARG A 97 2.53 6.16 -12.19
C ARG A 97 3.93 5.63 -12.42
N TYR A 98 4.30 5.25 -13.64
CA TYR A 98 5.59 4.63 -13.94
C TYR A 98 6.71 5.66 -14.14
N TYR A 99 6.40 6.82 -14.73
CA TYR A 99 7.34 7.89 -15.04
C TYR A 99 7.26 9.06 -14.06
N TRP A 100 6.76 8.85 -12.84
CA TRP A 100 6.55 9.92 -11.85
C TRP A 100 7.81 10.77 -11.60
N ARG A 101 8.99 10.14 -11.64
CA ARG A 101 10.28 10.80 -11.45
C ARG A 101 10.70 11.60 -12.68
N GLU A 102 10.60 10.98 -13.85
CA GLU A 102 10.92 11.63 -15.13
C GLU A 102 10.00 12.81 -15.43
N LEU A 103 8.70 12.71 -15.09
CA LEU A 103 7.74 13.80 -15.20
C LEU A 103 8.14 14.98 -14.32
N PHE A 104 8.49 14.72 -13.05
CA PHE A 104 8.95 15.77 -12.13
C PHE A 104 10.20 16.47 -12.68
N PHE A 105 11.19 15.72 -13.17
CA PHE A 105 12.40 16.32 -13.75
C PHE A 105 12.09 17.15 -15.00
N ARG A 106 11.24 16.64 -15.90
CA ARG A 106 10.90 17.36 -17.12
C ARG A 106 10.12 18.64 -16.83
N GLU A 107 9.17 18.58 -15.91
CA GLU A 107 8.41 19.75 -15.44
C GLU A 107 9.35 20.81 -14.86
N MET A 108 10.29 20.43 -14.00
CA MET A 108 11.25 21.35 -13.40
C MET A 108 12.13 22.04 -14.45
N VAL A 109 12.60 21.30 -15.46
CA VAL A 109 13.39 21.89 -16.56
C VAL A 109 12.56 22.89 -17.35
N LEU A 110 11.34 22.52 -17.76
CA LEU A 110 10.45 23.39 -18.53
C LEU A 110 10.11 24.69 -17.78
N PHE A 111 9.81 24.58 -16.48
CA PHE A 111 9.51 25.74 -15.66
C PHE A 111 10.75 26.63 -15.44
N THR A 112 11.92 26.03 -15.31
CA THR A 112 13.19 26.76 -15.17
C THR A 112 13.53 27.55 -16.43
N ASP A 113 13.34 26.95 -17.61
CA ASP A 113 13.57 27.65 -18.88
C ASP A 113 12.62 28.85 -18.99
N TRP A 114 11.33 28.67 -18.67
CA TRP A 114 10.38 29.79 -18.62
C TRP A 114 10.80 30.87 -17.60
N ALA A 115 11.16 30.48 -16.38
CA ALA A 115 11.53 31.41 -15.32
C ALA A 115 12.75 32.24 -15.72
N ARG A 116 13.77 31.61 -16.34
CA ARG A 116 14.94 32.31 -16.89
C ARG A 116 14.54 33.30 -17.97
N ASP A 117 13.69 32.89 -18.91
CA ASP A 117 13.28 33.73 -20.04
C ASP A 117 12.37 34.90 -19.62
N ASN A 118 11.79 34.84 -18.43
CA ASN A 118 10.87 35.85 -17.87
C ASN A 118 11.42 36.54 -16.61
N GLU A 119 12.71 36.35 -16.30
CA GLU A 119 13.38 36.89 -15.10
C GLU A 119 12.61 36.63 -13.79
N SER A 120 11.98 35.46 -13.68
CA SER A 120 11.17 35.05 -12.54
C SER A 120 11.93 34.11 -11.59
N ASP A 121 11.49 34.05 -10.33
CA ASP A 121 12.01 33.13 -9.33
C ASP A 121 11.39 31.72 -9.50
N LEU A 122 12.19 30.68 -9.26
CA LEU A 122 11.73 29.29 -9.22
C LEU A 122 10.74 29.02 -8.07
N LEU A 123 10.65 29.91 -7.08
CA LEU A 123 9.70 29.87 -5.98
C LEU A 123 8.49 30.81 -6.17
N ASP A 124 8.34 31.42 -7.34
CA ASP A 124 7.21 32.31 -7.62
C ASP A 124 5.86 31.57 -7.47
N ASP A 125 5.01 32.14 -6.62
CA ASP A 125 3.71 31.63 -6.21
C ASP A 125 2.54 32.45 -6.78
N ARG A 126 2.82 33.47 -7.59
CA ARG A 126 1.79 34.28 -8.25
C ARG A 126 0.89 33.40 -9.13
N PRO A 127 -0.40 33.77 -9.31
CA PRO A 127 -1.34 33.01 -10.13
C PRO A 127 -0.85 32.71 -11.55
N GLU A 128 -0.10 33.65 -12.14
CA GLU A 128 0.51 33.49 -13.47
C GLU A 128 1.57 32.38 -13.49
N ALA A 129 2.53 32.40 -12.56
CA ALA A 129 3.54 31.36 -12.43
C ALA A 129 2.92 30.00 -12.15
N LYS A 130 1.85 29.94 -11.35
CA LYS A 130 1.09 28.72 -11.11
C LYS A 130 0.44 28.17 -12.40
N ALA A 131 -0.21 29.04 -13.18
CA ALA A 131 -0.81 28.64 -14.45
C ALA A 131 0.26 28.16 -15.46
N VAL A 132 1.46 28.73 -15.40
CA VAL A 132 2.59 28.26 -16.22
C VAL A 132 3.08 26.89 -15.75
N ARG A 133 3.21 26.65 -14.44
CA ARG A 133 3.57 25.31 -13.92
C ARG A 133 2.59 24.23 -14.39
N GLU A 134 1.29 24.53 -14.39
CA GLU A 134 0.26 23.61 -14.90
C GLU A 134 0.50 23.28 -16.38
N LYS A 135 0.79 24.28 -17.21
CA LYS A 135 1.17 24.06 -18.62
C LYS A 135 2.47 23.27 -18.78
N CYS A 136 3.47 23.51 -17.94
CA CYS A 136 4.73 22.75 -17.93
C CYS A 136 4.48 21.27 -17.57
N ALA A 137 3.60 21.00 -16.61
CA ALA A 137 3.23 19.63 -16.23
C ALA A 137 2.48 18.91 -17.35
N GLU A 138 1.58 19.61 -18.06
CA GLU A 138 0.90 19.09 -19.26
C GLU A 138 1.91 18.78 -20.39
N GLN A 139 2.82 19.70 -20.67
CA GLN A 139 3.86 19.50 -21.69
C GLN A 139 4.81 18.36 -21.31
N ALA A 140 5.21 18.26 -20.04
CA ALA A 140 6.02 17.14 -19.55
C ALA A 140 5.30 15.80 -19.76
N LEU A 141 4.00 15.74 -19.53
CA LEU A 141 3.21 14.55 -19.78
C LEU A 141 3.20 14.15 -21.26
N GLU A 142 3.01 15.10 -22.17
CA GLU A 142 3.05 14.83 -23.61
C GLU A 142 4.44 14.40 -24.10
N ASP A 143 5.50 15.05 -23.62
CA ASP A 143 6.88 14.68 -23.93
C ASP A 143 7.18 13.24 -23.51
N ILE A 144 6.76 12.85 -22.30
CA ILE A 144 6.96 11.48 -21.79
C ILE A 144 6.10 10.46 -22.53
N LYS A 145 4.86 10.79 -22.93
CA LYS A 145 4.04 9.92 -23.79
C LYS A 145 4.71 9.67 -25.15
N ALA A 146 5.20 10.73 -25.78
CA ALA A 146 5.92 10.63 -27.05
C ALA A 146 7.21 9.81 -26.91
N PHE A 147 7.96 10.02 -25.83
CA PHE A 147 9.15 9.24 -25.49
C PHE A 147 8.83 7.76 -25.29
N HIS A 148 7.82 7.43 -24.48
CA HIS A 148 7.42 6.05 -24.22
C HIS A 148 7.01 5.32 -25.51
N THR A 149 6.33 6.02 -26.43
CA THR A 149 5.91 5.45 -27.71
C THR A 149 7.11 5.10 -28.60
N LYS A 150 8.17 5.92 -28.58
CA LYS A 150 9.35 5.74 -29.43
C LYS A 150 10.38 4.77 -28.83
N SER A 151 10.61 4.86 -27.52
CA SER A 151 11.64 4.13 -26.80
C SER A 151 11.24 3.95 -25.34
N PRO A 152 10.38 2.98 -25.02
CA PRO A 152 9.84 2.80 -23.67
C PRO A 152 10.94 2.45 -22.67
N LYS A 153 11.21 3.37 -21.74
CA LYS A 153 12.06 3.12 -20.57
C LYS A 153 11.51 2.06 -19.61
N TYR A 154 10.19 1.96 -19.46
CA TYR A 154 9.54 0.98 -18.59
C TYR A 154 8.53 0.15 -19.38
N SER A 155 8.45 -1.14 -19.07
CA SER A 155 7.37 -1.99 -19.57
C SER A 155 6.11 -1.80 -18.73
N PHE A 156 4.96 -1.70 -19.39
CA PHE A 156 3.64 -1.74 -18.74
C PHE A 156 3.05 -3.15 -18.68
N SER A 157 3.83 -4.17 -19.06
CA SER A 157 3.44 -5.56 -19.00
C SER A 157 3.16 -5.93 -17.54
N GLU A 158 1.90 -6.15 -17.23
CA GLU A 158 1.43 -6.72 -15.98
C GLU A 158 0.90 -8.11 -16.31
N GLU A 159 1.10 -9.07 -15.41
CA GLU A 159 0.50 -10.40 -15.53
C GLU A 159 -1.02 -10.24 -15.76
N SER A 160 -1.55 -10.90 -16.78
CA SER A 160 -2.99 -10.86 -17.04
C SER A 160 -3.76 -11.52 -15.89
N GLN A 161 -5.02 -11.16 -15.71
CA GLN A 161 -5.85 -11.82 -14.68
C GLN A 161 -5.98 -13.33 -14.96
N THR A 162 -5.96 -13.73 -16.23
CA THR A 162 -6.05 -15.15 -16.62
C THR A 162 -4.78 -15.90 -16.23
N GLU A 163 -3.60 -15.35 -16.49
CA GLU A 163 -2.32 -15.92 -16.04
C GLU A 163 -2.24 -15.98 -14.51
N PHE A 164 -2.64 -14.91 -13.83
CA PHE A 164 -2.68 -14.87 -12.36
C PHE A 164 -3.59 -15.96 -11.77
N LEU A 165 -4.83 -16.08 -12.28
CA LEU A 165 -5.78 -17.09 -11.81
C LEU A 165 -5.39 -18.52 -12.19
N ALA A 166 -4.61 -18.72 -13.26
CA ALA A 166 -4.06 -20.03 -13.60
C ALA A 166 -2.95 -20.46 -12.63
N ARG A 167 -2.15 -19.49 -12.14
CA ARG A 167 -1.07 -19.72 -11.18
C ARG A 167 -1.57 -19.90 -9.74
N CYS A 168 -2.64 -19.20 -9.37
CA CYS A 168 -3.22 -19.23 -8.03
C CYS A 168 -4.49 -20.10 -8.05
N PRO A 169 -4.51 -21.30 -7.46
CA PRO A 169 -5.68 -22.17 -7.45
C PRO A 169 -6.80 -21.56 -6.58
N VAL A 170 -7.61 -20.70 -7.17
CA VAL A 170 -8.74 -20.03 -6.54
C VAL A 170 -10.03 -20.67 -7.05
N GLY A 171 -10.90 -21.09 -6.13
CA GLY A 171 -12.25 -21.54 -6.51
C GLY A 171 -13.04 -20.37 -7.10
N VAL A 172 -13.48 -20.48 -8.35
CA VAL A 172 -14.30 -19.46 -9.00
C VAL A 172 -15.76 -19.90 -9.00
N ILE A 173 -16.65 -19.03 -8.54
CA ILE A 173 -18.11 -19.22 -8.63
C ILE A 173 -18.65 -18.17 -9.60
N ASP A 174 -19.29 -18.63 -10.66
CA ASP A 174 -19.94 -17.77 -11.64
C ASP A 174 -21.44 -17.65 -11.34
N LEU A 175 -21.90 -16.42 -11.11
CA LEU A 175 -23.31 -16.08 -10.94
C LEU A 175 -23.79 -15.29 -12.15
N TYR A 176 -25.01 -15.52 -12.60
CA TYR A 176 -25.59 -14.83 -13.75
C TYR A 176 -26.83 -14.06 -13.31
N HIS A 177 -26.81 -12.74 -13.45
CA HIS A 177 -27.91 -11.88 -13.03
C HIS A 177 -28.19 -10.75 -14.03
N LEU A 178 -29.39 -10.19 -13.95
CA LEU A 178 -29.78 -8.99 -14.68
C LEU A 178 -29.17 -7.76 -14.00
N TYR A 179 -28.55 -6.89 -14.80
CA TYR A 179 -27.95 -5.65 -14.34
C TYR A 179 -28.86 -4.48 -14.68
N LEU A 180 -29.03 -3.56 -13.72
CA LEU A 180 -29.61 -2.25 -14.00
C LEU A 180 -28.50 -1.30 -14.49
N PRO A 181 -28.80 -0.43 -15.46
CA PRO A 181 -27.85 0.59 -15.89
C PRO A 181 -27.48 1.49 -14.69
N PRO A 182 -26.20 1.91 -14.57
CA PRO A 182 -25.80 2.82 -13.51
C PRO A 182 -26.47 4.18 -13.70
N GLU A 183 -27.20 4.66 -12.70
CA GLU A 183 -27.72 6.03 -12.66
C GLU A 183 -26.70 6.99 -12.02
N ASN A 184 -26.43 8.13 -12.67
CA ASN A 184 -25.67 9.26 -12.11
C ASN A 184 -24.30 8.88 -11.50
N GLY A 185 -23.53 8.02 -12.16
CA GLY A 185 -22.18 7.62 -11.71
C GLY A 185 -22.15 6.74 -10.47
N ARG A 186 -23.29 6.19 -10.03
CA ARG A 186 -23.37 5.23 -8.91
C ARG A 186 -22.99 3.81 -9.34
N ARG A 187 -22.63 2.97 -8.35
CA ARG A 187 -22.29 1.56 -8.54
C ARG A 187 -23.45 0.82 -9.24
N CYS A 188 -23.11 -0.15 -10.09
CA CYS A 188 -24.09 -0.95 -10.81
C CYS A 188 -24.95 -1.76 -9.82
N LEU A 189 -26.27 -1.70 -9.98
CA LEU A 189 -27.19 -2.52 -9.19
C LEU A 189 -27.60 -3.77 -9.97
N ILE A 190 -27.86 -4.84 -9.24
CA ILE A 190 -28.17 -6.16 -9.77
C ILE A 190 -29.57 -6.56 -9.29
N VAL A 191 -30.39 -7.08 -10.20
CA VAL A 191 -31.77 -7.49 -9.89
C VAL A 191 -31.78 -8.94 -9.43
N ASP A 192 -32.39 -9.17 -8.26
CA ASP A 192 -32.66 -10.49 -7.71
C ASP A 192 -34.01 -10.47 -6.99
N GLY A 193 -34.93 -11.36 -7.39
CA GLY A 193 -36.27 -11.43 -6.82
C GLY A 193 -37.10 -10.15 -6.96
N GLY A 194 -36.88 -9.35 -8.03
CA GLY A 194 -37.62 -8.11 -8.29
C GLY A 194 -37.12 -6.88 -7.53
N GLN A 195 -36.05 -6.99 -6.74
CA GLN A 195 -35.40 -5.88 -6.04
C GLN A 195 -33.96 -5.71 -6.54
N SER A 196 -33.41 -4.50 -6.35
CA SER A 196 -32.08 -4.12 -6.79
C SER A 196 -31.10 -4.06 -5.61
N PHE A 197 -29.95 -4.73 -5.75
CA PHE A 197 -28.93 -4.84 -4.71
C PHE A 197 -27.53 -4.50 -5.24
N PRO A 198 -26.61 -4.06 -4.38
CA PRO A 198 -25.19 -4.01 -4.73
C PRO A 198 -24.63 -5.43 -4.96
N PRO A 199 -23.53 -5.58 -5.72
CA PRO A 199 -22.92 -6.89 -6.04
C PRO A 199 -22.65 -7.76 -4.80
N GLU A 200 -22.11 -7.18 -3.75
CA GLU A 200 -21.75 -7.88 -2.51
C GLU A 200 -22.99 -8.46 -1.84
N ALA A 201 -24.09 -7.70 -1.79
CA ALA A 201 -25.36 -8.17 -1.22
C ALA A 201 -26.00 -9.31 -2.04
N ILE A 202 -25.79 -9.37 -3.35
CA ILE A 202 -26.22 -10.53 -4.17
C ILE A 202 -25.48 -11.80 -3.74
N VAL A 203 -24.18 -11.68 -3.51
CA VAL A 203 -23.34 -12.81 -3.07
C VAL A 203 -23.74 -13.27 -1.67
N GLN A 204 -23.97 -12.34 -0.74
CA GLN A 204 -24.50 -12.66 0.59
C GLN A 204 -25.83 -13.42 0.51
N ARG A 205 -26.76 -12.98 -0.35
CA ARG A 205 -28.05 -13.65 -0.56
C ARG A 205 -27.90 -15.04 -1.19
N HIS A 206 -26.96 -15.21 -2.12
CA HIS A 206 -26.66 -16.51 -2.71
C HIS A 206 -26.23 -17.51 -1.64
N PHE A 207 -25.27 -17.14 -0.79
CA PHE A 207 -24.81 -18.00 0.29
C PHE A 207 -25.84 -18.20 1.40
N SER A 208 -26.66 -17.19 1.71
CA SER A 208 -27.77 -17.32 2.65
C SER A 208 -28.80 -18.37 2.20
N ARG A 209 -29.13 -18.44 0.90
CA ARG A 209 -29.98 -19.51 0.34
C ARG A 209 -29.37 -20.91 0.48
N MET A 210 -28.06 -20.99 0.63
CA MET A 210 -27.32 -22.23 0.85
C MET A 210 -27.10 -22.55 2.34
N GLY A 211 -27.65 -21.74 3.26
CA GLY A 211 -27.55 -21.96 4.70
C GLY A 211 -26.31 -21.36 5.36
N TYR A 212 -25.66 -20.37 4.73
CA TYR A 212 -24.52 -19.66 5.32
C TYR A 212 -24.92 -18.26 5.78
N ASP A 213 -24.26 -17.80 6.84
CA ASP A 213 -24.20 -16.40 7.19
C ASP A 213 -23.00 -15.73 6.50
N SER A 214 -23.02 -14.40 6.45
CA SER A 214 -21.94 -13.63 5.85
C SER A 214 -21.72 -12.31 6.57
N LEU A 215 -20.45 -11.93 6.68
CA LEU A 215 -19.99 -10.70 7.29
C LEU A 215 -19.18 -9.90 6.27
N ALA A 216 -19.52 -8.64 6.06
CA ALA A 216 -18.70 -7.72 5.28
C ALA A 216 -17.49 -7.31 6.13
N VAL A 217 -16.28 -7.56 5.62
CA VAL A 217 -15.05 -7.41 6.41
C VAL A 217 -14.12 -6.39 5.77
N GLU A 218 -13.82 -6.46 4.47
CA GLU A 218 -12.73 -5.68 3.85
C GLU A 218 -11.45 -5.71 4.73
N SER A 219 -10.63 -4.66 4.75
CA SER A 219 -9.34 -4.65 5.47
C SER A 219 -9.42 -4.14 6.92
N VAL A 220 -10.30 -3.17 7.19
CA VAL A 220 -10.26 -2.38 8.43
C VAL A 220 -10.49 -3.19 9.72
N PRO A 221 -11.45 -4.13 9.79
CA PRO A 221 -11.65 -4.98 10.98
C PRO A 221 -10.40 -5.80 11.34
N PHE A 222 -9.59 -6.22 10.36
CA PHE A 222 -8.33 -6.89 10.62
C PHE A 222 -7.27 -5.95 11.21
N HIS A 223 -7.30 -4.66 10.83
CA HIS A 223 -6.46 -3.63 11.47
C HIS A 223 -6.91 -3.30 12.89
N VAL A 224 -8.21 -3.41 13.18
CA VAL A 224 -8.70 -3.31 14.56
C VAL A 224 -8.10 -4.44 15.40
N LEU A 225 -8.23 -5.69 14.94
CA LEU A 225 -7.64 -6.85 15.61
C LEU A 225 -6.13 -6.68 15.78
N PHE A 226 -5.43 -6.25 14.73
CA PHE A 226 -4.00 -5.96 14.79
C PHE A 226 -3.67 -4.90 15.84
N GLY A 227 -4.33 -3.74 15.79
CA GLY A 227 -4.09 -2.64 16.73
C GLY A 227 -4.32 -3.09 18.18
N ILE A 228 -5.41 -3.80 18.45
CA ILE A 228 -5.73 -4.29 19.80
C ILE A 228 -4.73 -5.35 20.25
N PHE A 229 -4.42 -6.35 19.44
CA PHE A 229 -3.58 -7.44 19.90
C PHE A 229 -2.08 -7.16 19.81
N THR A 230 -1.65 -6.04 19.21
CA THR A 230 -0.22 -5.73 19.07
C THR A 230 0.21 -4.41 19.68
N TRP A 231 -0.70 -3.55 20.19
CA TRP A 231 -0.31 -2.23 20.70
C TRP A 231 0.83 -2.29 21.73
N SER A 232 0.79 -3.22 22.68
CA SER A 232 1.81 -3.34 23.73
C SER A 232 3.16 -3.84 23.21
N LEU A 233 3.17 -4.53 22.06
CA LEU A 233 4.38 -4.98 21.37
C LEU A 233 4.97 -3.87 20.48
N ILE A 234 4.11 -3.09 19.83
CA ILE A 234 4.50 -1.98 18.96
C ILE A 234 4.97 -0.77 19.78
N GLU A 235 4.21 -0.38 20.81
CA GLU A 235 4.51 0.74 21.71
C GLU A 235 5.44 0.33 22.87
N ASP A 236 6.16 -0.78 22.74
CA ASP A 236 7.08 -1.30 23.76
C ASP A 236 8.21 -0.30 24.03
N GLY A 237 8.27 0.20 25.27
CA GLY A 237 9.24 1.19 25.74
C GLY A 237 10.70 0.73 25.66
N ASP A 238 10.94 -0.59 25.60
CA ASP A 238 12.29 -1.16 25.48
C ASP A 238 12.78 -1.24 24.03
N ASP A 239 11.96 -0.86 23.04
CA ASP A 239 12.39 -0.83 21.64
C ASP A 239 13.35 0.37 21.38
N PRO A 240 14.62 0.13 20.98
CA PRO A 240 15.59 1.20 20.78
C PRO A 240 15.31 2.10 19.57
N LEU A 241 14.40 1.70 18.66
CA LEU A 241 13.97 2.52 17.52
C LEU A 241 12.66 3.26 17.80
N LEU A 242 12.10 3.14 19.02
CA LEU A 242 10.86 3.78 19.39
C LEU A 242 10.98 5.29 19.33
N SER A 243 10.03 5.93 18.66
CA SER A 243 9.98 7.38 18.50
C SER A 243 8.58 7.91 18.79
N VAL A 244 8.52 9.14 19.29
CA VAL A 244 7.25 9.84 19.50
C VAL A 244 6.75 10.36 18.16
N ASN A 245 5.55 9.95 17.78
CA ASN A 245 4.85 10.44 16.61
C ASN A 245 3.58 11.18 17.04
N LEU A 246 3.32 12.31 16.38
CA LEU A 246 2.14 13.14 16.61
C LEU A 246 1.32 13.19 15.32
N PHE A 247 0.01 13.02 15.45
CA PHE A 247 -0.94 13.19 14.36
C PHE A 247 -2.23 13.80 14.88
N GLY A 248 -3.03 14.40 14.00
CA GLY A 248 -4.33 14.96 14.39
C GLY A 248 -5.32 13.85 14.75
N ASP A 249 -6.05 14.05 15.85
CA ASP A 249 -7.12 13.17 16.31
C ASP A 249 -8.11 12.89 15.18
N ARG A 250 -8.40 11.60 14.96
CA ARG A 250 -9.20 11.17 13.81
C ARG A 250 -10.69 11.40 14.03
N PHE A 251 -11.18 11.27 15.26
CA PHE A 251 -12.57 11.60 15.56
C PHE A 251 -12.85 13.08 15.32
N ALA A 252 -12.00 13.96 15.85
CA ALA A 252 -12.13 15.41 15.65
C ALA A 252 -12.00 15.81 14.17
N PHE A 253 -11.12 15.14 13.41
CA PHE A 253 -10.99 15.35 11.96
C PHE A 253 -12.26 14.94 11.20
N GLU A 254 -12.83 13.77 11.49
CA GLU A 254 -14.04 13.26 10.84
C GLU A 254 -15.28 14.10 11.18
N GLU A 255 -15.36 14.60 12.41
CA GLU A 255 -16.38 15.54 12.86
C GLU A 255 -16.18 16.98 12.35
N LYS A 256 -15.10 17.24 11.60
CA LYS A 256 -14.75 18.55 11.04
C LYS A 256 -14.64 19.65 12.11
N GLN A 257 -14.10 19.29 13.27
CA GLN A 257 -13.83 20.26 14.33
C GLN A 257 -12.81 21.30 13.84
N LYS A 258 -12.96 22.55 14.31
CA LYS A 258 -12.07 23.65 13.90
C LYS A 258 -10.65 23.50 14.44
N GLU A 259 -10.52 22.95 15.64
CA GLU A 259 -9.25 22.64 16.29
C GLU A 259 -9.17 21.12 16.42
N ILE A 260 -8.12 20.53 15.83
CA ILE A 260 -7.90 19.09 15.85
C ILE A 260 -6.80 18.82 16.88
N PRO A 261 -7.11 18.22 18.05
CA PRO A 261 -6.10 17.87 19.04
C PRO A 261 -5.04 16.93 18.47
N PHE A 262 -3.84 16.94 19.03
CA PHE A 262 -2.81 15.97 18.66
C PHE A 262 -2.91 14.71 19.51
N VAL A 263 -2.90 13.55 18.85
CA VAL A 263 -2.72 12.25 19.48
C VAL A 263 -1.25 11.86 19.41
N LYS A 264 -0.72 11.38 20.54
CA LYS A 264 0.65 10.88 20.67
C LYS A 264 0.68 9.37 20.56
N VAL A 265 1.42 8.83 19.60
CA VAL A 265 1.65 7.38 19.49
C VAL A 265 3.16 7.10 19.48
N LEU A 266 3.55 5.98 20.09
CA LEU A 266 4.94 5.53 20.08
C LEU A 266 5.11 4.52 18.95
N LEU A 267 5.94 4.85 17.95
CA LEU A 267 6.17 3.96 16.82
C LEU A 267 7.67 3.78 16.59
N PRO A 268 8.14 2.53 16.47
CA PRO A 268 9.47 2.25 15.98
C PRO A 268 9.66 2.83 14.58
N HIS A 269 10.85 3.34 14.26
CA HIS A 269 11.11 3.90 12.92
C HIS A 269 10.81 2.93 11.77
N ASP A 270 11.03 1.63 11.99
CA ASP A 270 10.77 0.56 11.03
C ASP A 270 9.33 -0.01 11.10
N PHE A 271 8.43 0.59 11.89
CA PHE A 271 7.06 0.11 12.09
C PHE A 271 6.36 -0.23 10.77
N GLY A 272 5.76 -1.41 10.77
CA GLY A 272 4.93 -1.93 9.68
C GLY A 272 5.69 -2.38 8.44
N THR A 273 7.03 -2.39 8.48
CA THR A 273 7.88 -3.00 7.44
C THR A 273 8.34 -4.39 7.87
N SER A 274 8.83 -5.20 6.92
CA SER A 274 9.46 -6.48 7.26
C SER A 274 10.74 -6.38 8.10
N ALA A 275 11.39 -5.20 8.14
CA ALA A 275 12.53 -4.97 9.01
C ALA A 275 12.15 -5.02 10.49
N TYR A 276 10.99 -4.47 10.86
CA TYR A 276 10.46 -4.52 12.23
C TYR A 276 10.32 -5.97 12.70
N PHE A 277 9.63 -6.80 11.91
CA PHE A 277 9.43 -8.21 12.26
C PHE A 277 10.74 -8.98 12.43
N LYS A 278 11.70 -8.79 11.51
CA LYS A 278 13.02 -9.45 11.57
C LYS A 278 13.78 -9.05 12.83
N ARG A 279 13.87 -7.74 13.09
CA ARG A 279 14.59 -7.16 14.23
C ARG A 279 13.97 -7.57 15.57
N ARG A 280 12.64 -7.51 15.67
CA ARG A 280 11.86 -7.80 16.89
C ARG A 280 11.41 -9.26 16.96
N SER A 281 11.92 -10.15 16.11
CA SER A 281 11.48 -11.56 15.99
C SER A 281 11.34 -12.31 17.33
N LYS A 282 12.28 -12.12 18.27
CA LYS A 282 12.19 -12.71 19.61
C LYS A 282 11.04 -12.14 20.44
N ALA A 283 10.86 -10.81 20.43
CA ALA A 283 9.77 -10.14 21.15
C ALA A 283 8.42 -10.51 20.54
N VAL A 284 8.32 -10.51 19.20
CA VAL A 284 7.14 -10.97 18.45
C VAL A 284 6.79 -12.41 18.84
N ALA A 285 7.75 -13.33 18.76
CA ALA A 285 7.51 -14.73 19.12
C ALA A 285 7.07 -14.87 20.59
N SER A 286 7.70 -14.13 21.51
CA SER A 286 7.31 -14.13 22.92
C SER A 286 5.89 -13.60 23.11
N HIS A 287 5.52 -12.51 22.46
CA HIS A 287 4.19 -11.91 22.54
C HIS A 287 3.10 -12.87 22.05
N PHE A 288 3.31 -13.50 20.89
CA PHE A 288 2.36 -14.46 20.35
C PHE A 288 2.27 -15.75 21.16
N ASN A 289 3.37 -16.23 21.74
CA ASN A 289 3.36 -17.49 22.49
C ASN A 289 2.90 -17.32 23.94
N LYS A 290 3.32 -16.24 24.61
CA LYS A 290 3.07 -16.04 26.04
C LYS A 290 1.83 -15.22 26.33
N THR A 291 1.58 -14.19 25.53
CA THR A 291 0.48 -13.24 25.74
C THR A 291 -0.74 -13.67 24.94
N ILE A 292 -0.66 -13.63 23.61
CA ILE A 292 -1.79 -14.02 22.76
C ILE A 292 -2.07 -15.53 22.85
N GLY A 293 -1.03 -16.34 23.04
CA GLY A 293 -1.11 -17.80 23.01
C GLY A 293 -1.78 -18.43 24.22
N ASN A 294 -1.82 -17.78 25.37
CA ASN A 294 -2.32 -18.36 26.63
C ASN A 294 -3.63 -17.73 27.13
N GLU A 295 -4.00 -16.55 26.64
CA GLU A 295 -5.16 -15.81 27.14
C GLU A 295 -6.43 -16.08 26.32
N ASP A 296 -7.60 -15.85 26.91
CA ASP A 296 -8.86 -15.78 26.16
C ASP A 296 -8.85 -14.52 25.25
N LEU A 297 -9.00 -14.71 23.94
CA LEU A 297 -8.92 -13.60 22.98
C LEU A 297 -10.09 -12.63 23.09
N GLU A 298 -11.29 -13.10 23.43
CA GLU A 298 -12.46 -12.23 23.59
C GLU A 298 -12.29 -11.35 24.84
N TRP A 299 -11.84 -11.95 25.95
CA TRP A 299 -11.54 -11.19 27.16
C TRP A 299 -10.41 -10.19 26.92
N LEU A 300 -9.32 -10.62 26.28
CA LEU A 300 -8.16 -9.78 26.00
C LEU A 300 -8.52 -8.63 25.05
N PHE A 301 -9.40 -8.89 24.07
CA PHE A 301 -9.91 -7.86 23.17
C PHE A 301 -10.59 -6.73 23.95
N GLU A 302 -11.54 -7.07 24.83
CA GLU A 302 -12.25 -6.07 25.65
C GLU A 302 -11.30 -5.33 26.60
N PHE A 303 -10.37 -6.07 27.22
CA PHE A 303 -9.42 -5.49 28.15
C PHE A 303 -8.45 -4.51 27.46
N TRP A 304 -7.97 -4.82 26.25
CA TRP A 304 -7.00 -4.00 25.53
C TRP A 304 -7.61 -2.93 24.61
N LEU A 305 -8.92 -3.01 24.32
CA LEU A 305 -9.61 -2.05 23.47
C LEU A 305 -9.32 -0.57 23.83
N PRO A 306 -9.46 -0.11 25.09
CA PRO A 306 -9.17 1.28 25.44
C PRO A 306 -7.68 1.63 25.36
N TYR A 307 -6.78 0.70 25.67
CA TYR A 307 -5.34 0.96 25.65
C TYR A 307 -4.75 1.06 24.24
N SER A 308 -5.36 0.35 23.29
CA SER A 308 -4.96 0.34 21.88
C SER A 308 -5.41 1.56 21.08
N ASP A 309 -6.19 2.48 21.68
CA ASP A 309 -6.90 3.53 20.94
C ASP A 309 -5.99 4.38 20.07
N ARG A 310 -4.84 4.80 20.61
CA ARG A 310 -3.89 5.67 19.89
C ARG A 310 -3.31 4.99 18.65
N LEU A 311 -2.94 3.71 18.78
CA LEU A 311 -2.50 2.91 17.64
C LEU A 311 -3.65 2.72 16.63
N ARG A 312 -4.86 2.38 17.09
CA ARG A 312 -6.03 2.24 16.20
C ARG A 312 -6.35 3.53 15.43
N GLN A 313 -6.26 4.69 16.08
CA GLN A 313 -6.43 5.99 15.42
C GLN A 313 -5.33 6.24 14.37
N TYR A 314 -4.07 5.90 14.68
CA TYR A 314 -2.97 6.00 13.72
C TYR A 314 -3.23 5.13 12.47
N LEU A 315 -3.77 3.93 12.67
CA LEU A 315 -4.09 2.95 11.64
C LEU A 315 -5.45 3.17 10.95
N TRP A 316 -6.15 4.27 11.24
CA TRP A 316 -7.51 4.52 10.73
C TRP A 316 -8.53 3.40 11.06
N ALA A 317 -8.28 2.64 12.13
CA ALA A 317 -9.06 1.50 12.59
C ALA A 317 -9.76 1.81 13.93
N HIS A 318 -10.23 3.04 14.11
CA HIS A 318 -10.74 3.54 15.39
C HIS A 318 -12.26 3.52 15.51
N ARG A 319 -12.99 3.55 14.39
CA ARG A 319 -14.46 3.66 14.36
C ARG A 319 -15.14 2.47 15.01
N GLU A 320 -16.22 2.75 15.74
CA GLU A 320 -16.99 1.76 16.49
C GLU A 320 -17.57 0.67 15.58
N GLU A 321 -18.04 1.02 14.38
CA GLU A 321 -18.56 0.07 13.39
C GLU A 321 -17.55 -1.05 13.06
N HIS A 322 -16.28 -0.69 12.87
CA HIS A 322 -15.22 -1.66 12.56
C HIS A 322 -14.80 -2.46 13.80
N VAL A 323 -14.88 -1.85 14.99
CA VAL A 323 -14.65 -2.56 16.27
C VAL A 323 -15.70 -3.64 16.49
N LEU A 324 -16.96 -3.36 16.20
CA LEU A 324 -18.04 -4.34 16.30
C LEU A 324 -17.86 -5.49 15.30
N ILE A 325 -17.48 -5.20 14.06
CA ILE A 325 -17.17 -6.23 13.06
C ILE A 325 -15.95 -7.07 13.49
N ALA A 326 -14.90 -6.46 14.02
CA ALA A 326 -13.73 -7.17 14.54
C ALA A 326 -14.08 -8.10 15.71
N LYS A 327 -14.99 -7.66 16.59
CA LYS A 327 -15.51 -8.50 17.68
C LYS A 327 -16.31 -9.69 17.15
N GLN A 328 -17.10 -9.50 16.09
CA GLN A 328 -17.80 -10.61 15.43
C GLN A 328 -16.82 -11.58 14.76
N LEU A 329 -15.77 -11.07 14.11
CA LEU A 329 -14.70 -11.88 13.53
C LEU A 329 -14.07 -12.82 14.56
N LEU A 330 -13.83 -12.36 15.80
CA LEU A 330 -13.27 -13.21 16.85
C LEU A 330 -14.16 -14.39 17.25
N LYS A 331 -15.48 -14.26 17.07
CA LYS A 331 -16.44 -15.33 17.36
C LYS A 331 -16.55 -16.34 16.23
N ILE A 332 -16.28 -15.90 15.00
CA ILE A 332 -16.38 -16.72 13.79
C ILE A 332 -15.06 -17.45 13.52
N LEU A 333 -13.94 -16.74 13.63
CA LEU A 333 -12.63 -17.27 13.30
C LEU A 333 -12.07 -18.10 14.47
N PRO A 334 -11.60 -19.33 14.23
CA PRO A 334 -10.84 -20.08 15.22
C PRO A 334 -9.62 -19.28 15.69
N ARG A 335 -9.21 -19.50 16.95
CA ARG A 335 -8.05 -18.86 17.55
C ARG A 335 -6.81 -18.92 16.66
N GLU A 336 -6.54 -20.08 16.08
CA GLU A 336 -5.38 -20.31 15.22
C GLU A 336 -5.45 -19.47 13.94
N ALA A 337 -6.66 -19.26 13.39
CA ALA A 337 -6.86 -18.39 12.23
C ALA A 337 -6.62 -16.93 12.61
N THR A 338 -7.15 -16.47 13.73
CA THR A 338 -6.90 -15.12 14.26
C THR A 338 -5.41 -14.88 14.48
N VAL A 339 -4.68 -15.82 15.11
CA VAL A 339 -3.23 -15.71 15.29
C VAL A 339 -2.49 -15.69 13.95
N ARG A 340 -2.92 -16.47 12.94
CA ARG A 340 -2.34 -16.41 11.59
C ARG A 340 -2.54 -15.05 10.94
N VAL A 341 -3.72 -14.43 11.06
CA VAL A 341 -3.98 -13.06 10.60
C VAL A 341 -3.00 -12.08 11.23
N LEU A 342 -2.85 -12.12 12.56
CA LEU A 342 -2.00 -11.18 13.28
C LEU A 342 -0.52 -11.36 12.92
N LYS A 343 -0.04 -12.60 12.80
CA LYS A 343 1.32 -12.91 12.34
C LYS A 343 1.54 -12.47 10.88
N TYR A 344 0.56 -12.69 10.03
CA TYR A 344 0.60 -12.22 8.65
C TYR A 344 0.69 -10.69 8.60
N LEU A 345 -0.10 -9.97 9.38
CA LEU A 345 -0.01 -8.51 9.38
C LEU A 345 1.31 -7.98 9.97
N ILE A 346 1.81 -8.54 11.07
CA ILE A 346 3.03 -8.00 11.72
C ILE A 346 4.31 -8.23 10.90
N GLU A 347 4.32 -9.25 10.03
CA GLU A 347 5.46 -9.56 9.16
C GLU A 347 5.76 -8.50 8.11
N ASP A 348 4.74 -7.82 7.57
CA ASP A 348 4.90 -6.72 6.62
C ASP A 348 3.59 -5.91 6.50
N TYR A 349 3.26 -5.17 7.56
CA TYR A 349 1.96 -4.54 7.74
C TYR A 349 1.55 -3.64 6.57
N TRP A 350 2.45 -2.77 6.10
CA TRP A 350 2.11 -1.80 5.06
C TRP A 350 1.89 -2.44 3.69
N VAL A 351 2.61 -3.54 3.39
CA VAL A 351 2.40 -4.32 2.17
C VAL A 351 1.08 -5.11 2.24
N ARG A 352 0.65 -5.49 3.44
CA ARG A 352 -0.53 -6.33 3.72
C ARG A 352 -1.72 -5.53 4.25
N TYR A 353 -1.64 -4.20 4.18
CA TYR A 353 -2.60 -3.27 4.74
C TYR A 353 -3.94 -3.34 3.97
N ILE A 354 -3.92 -3.35 2.65
CA ILE A 354 -5.15 -3.36 1.83
C ILE A 354 -5.23 -4.59 0.93
N GLY A 355 -6.40 -4.81 0.33
CA GLY A 355 -6.65 -5.93 -0.59
C GLY A 355 -7.28 -7.15 0.07
N TRP A 356 -7.73 -7.04 1.32
CA TRP A 356 -8.49 -8.09 2.00
C TRP A 356 -9.84 -8.34 1.29
N PRO A 357 -10.34 -9.59 1.29
CA PRO A 357 -11.60 -9.94 0.63
C PRO A 357 -12.82 -9.18 1.17
N ASP A 358 -13.82 -8.97 0.33
CA ASP A 358 -15.05 -8.24 0.69
C ASP A 358 -15.82 -8.92 1.84
N LEU A 359 -15.95 -10.25 1.79
CA LEU A 359 -16.81 -11.02 2.70
C LEU A 359 -16.06 -12.15 3.40
N LEU A 360 -16.48 -12.44 4.63
CA LEU A 360 -16.30 -13.72 5.31
C LEU A 360 -17.65 -14.45 5.32
N VAL A 361 -17.70 -15.63 4.72
CA VAL A 361 -18.90 -16.48 4.68
C VAL A 361 -18.68 -17.66 5.61
N PHE A 362 -19.67 -18.01 6.43
CA PHE A 362 -19.51 -19.01 7.47
C PHE A 362 -20.83 -19.68 7.84
N ASN A 363 -20.73 -20.83 8.50
CA ASN A 363 -21.81 -21.50 9.21
C ASN A 363 -21.23 -22.15 10.48
N GLU A 364 -21.94 -23.09 11.10
CA GLU A 364 -21.45 -23.78 12.31
C GLU A 364 -20.23 -24.68 12.06
N GLU A 365 -19.99 -25.13 10.83
CA GLU A 365 -18.96 -26.13 10.48
C GLU A 365 -17.71 -25.51 9.84
N GLU A 366 -17.86 -24.48 9.01
CA GLU A 366 -16.77 -23.93 8.22
C GLU A 366 -16.88 -22.42 7.97
N PHE A 367 -15.77 -21.84 7.50
CA PHE A 367 -15.71 -20.48 6.99
C PHE A 367 -14.83 -20.40 5.73
N PHE A 368 -15.11 -19.42 4.89
CA PHE A 368 -14.26 -19.07 3.75
C PHE A 368 -14.38 -17.58 3.40
N PHE A 369 -13.30 -17.04 2.86
CA PHE A 369 -13.27 -15.67 2.36
C PHE A 369 -13.80 -15.59 0.92
N VAL A 370 -14.47 -14.48 0.61
CA VAL A 370 -15.01 -14.23 -0.73
C VAL A 370 -14.64 -12.82 -1.20
N GLU A 371 -14.05 -12.78 -2.39
CA GLU A 371 -13.89 -11.55 -3.17
C GLU A 371 -14.96 -11.51 -4.27
N VAL A 372 -15.67 -10.39 -4.40
CA VAL A 372 -16.78 -10.20 -5.32
C VAL A 372 -16.35 -9.34 -6.50
N LYS A 373 -16.53 -9.86 -7.72
CA LYS A 373 -16.27 -9.12 -8.96
C LYS A 373 -17.52 -9.01 -9.81
N ALA A 374 -18.02 -7.79 -9.95
CA ALA A 374 -19.07 -7.48 -10.92
C ALA A 374 -18.54 -7.60 -12.37
N SER A 375 -19.47 -7.72 -13.32
CA SER A 375 -19.15 -7.85 -14.76
C SER A 375 -18.18 -6.76 -15.23
N GLY A 376 -16.99 -7.17 -15.67
CA GLY A 376 -15.94 -6.30 -16.19
C GLY A 376 -14.95 -5.80 -15.14
N ASP A 377 -15.22 -6.03 -13.85
CA ASP A 377 -14.28 -5.73 -12.77
C ASP A 377 -13.14 -6.76 -12.71
N LYS A 378 -11.96 -6.31 -12.29
CA LYS A 378 -10.73 -7.10 -12.24
C LYS A 378 -10.11 -7.07 -10.85
N LEU A 379 -9.34 -8.10 -10.53
CA LEU A 379 -8.55 -8.11 -9.29
C LEU A 379 -7.52 -6.98 -9.32
N SER A 380 -7.52 -6.15 -8.28
CA SER A 380 -6.51 -5.10 -8.07
C SER A 380 -5.14 -5.70 -7.76
N GLY A 381 -4.08 -4.88 -7.80
CA GLY A 381 -2.73 -5.34 -7.44
C GLY A 381 -2.66 -5.79 -5.99
N GLU A 382 -3.33 -5.07 -5.09
CA GLU A 382 -3.36 -5.34 -3.66
C GLU A 382 -4.16 -6.60 -3.33
N GLN A 383 -5.26 -6.85 -4.03
CA GLN A 383 -6.02 -8.10 -3.91
C GLN A 383 -5.20 -9.30 -4.37
N ARG A 384 -4.43 -9.15 -5.45
CA ARG A 384 -3.49 -10.20 -5.90
C ARG A 384 -2.40 -10.46 -4.86
N THR A 385 -1.83 -9.41 -4.26
CA THR A 385 -0.88 -9.52 -3.16
C THR A 385 -1.48 -10.30 -1.98
N TRP A 386 -2.73 -10.00 -1.59
CA TRP A 386 -3.40 -10.75 -0.53
C TRP A 386 -3.62 -12.22 -0.91
N ILE A 387 -4.08 -12.52 -2.13
CA ILE A 387 -4.30 -13.91 -2.59
C ILE A 387 -2.99 -14.72 -2.55
N GLU A 388 -1.89 -14.12 -3.00
CA GLU A 388 -0.58 -14.77 -2.91
C GLU A 388 -0.11 -14.96 -1.47
N GLY A 389 -0.31 -13.96 -0.62
CA GLY A 389 -0.03 -14.06 0.81
C GLY A 389 -0.89 -15.12 1.49
N ASN A 390 -2.15 -15.26 1.07
CA ASN A 390 -3.05 -16.30 1.56
C ASN A 390 -2.52 -17.70 1.20
N LEU A 391 -2.11 -17.90 -0.06
CA LEU A 391 -1.53 -19.18 -0.50
C LEU A 391 -0.23 -19.54 0.21
N LYS A 392 0.60 -18.54 0.56
CA LYS A 392 1.92 -18.76 1.17
C LYS A 392 1.90 -18.85 2.70
N SER A 393 0.98 -18.15 3.37
CA SER A 393 1.08 -17.89 4.82
C SER A 393 -0.21 -18.13 5.60
N LEU A 394 -1.37 -17.67 5.10
CA LEU A 394 -2.63 -17.76 5.87
C LEU A 394 -3.33 -19.11 5.69
N HIS A 395 -3.29 -19.63 4.46
CA HIS A 395 -3.96 -20.85 4.01
C HIS A 395 -5.46 -20.87 4.33
N PHE A 396 -6.15 -19.73 4.23
CA PHE A 396 -7.60 -19.70 4.40
C PHE A 396 -8.32 -20.15 3.13
N PRO A 397 -9.44 -20.88 3.27
CA PRO A 397 -10.34 -21.13 2.16
C PRO A 397 -10.79 -19.80 1.53
N PHE A 398 -10.67 -19.71 0.21
CA PHE A 398 -10.96 -18.48 -0.53
C PHE A 398 -11.66 -18.79 -1.85
N LYS A 399 -12.69 -17.99 -2.17
CA LYS A 399 -13.44 -18.10 -3.42
C LYS A 399 -13.54 -16.73 -4.08
N LEU A 400 -13.40 -16.71 -5.40
CA LEU A 400 -13.67 -15.54 -6.24
C LEU A 400 -15.07 -15.69 -6.83
N VAL A 401 -16.00 -14.82 -6.47
CA VAL A 401 -17.35 -14.81 -7.03
C VAL A 401 -17.42 -13.79 -8.16
N LYS A 402 -17.69 -14.25 -9.38
CA LYS A 402 -17.86 -13.40 -10.56
C LYS A 402 -19.33 -13.32 -10.90
N ILE A 403 -19.86 -12.09 -10.94
CA ILE A 403 -21.23 -11.86 -11.37
C ILE A 403 -21.22 -11.39 -12.82
N HIS A 404 -21.85 -12.17 -13.69
CA HIS A 404 -21.95 -11.93 -15.11
C HIS A 404 -23.32 -11.39 -15.46
N LYS A 405 -23.37 -10.58 -16.52
CA LYS A 405 -24.63 -10.17 -17.12
C LYS A 405 -25.30 -11.41 -17.72
N ALA A 406 -26.49 -11.74 -17.22
CA ALA A 406 -27.35 -12.71 -17.88
C ALA A 406 -27.71 -12.15 -19.27
N GLY A 407 -27.51 -12.94 -20.32
CA GLY A 407 -28.04 -12.61 -21.64
C GLY A 407 -29.56 -12.55 -21.55
N VAL A 408 -30.16 -11.52 -22.13
CA VAL A 408 -31.62 -11.54 -22.37
C VAL A 408 -31.83 -12.66 -23.38
N SER A 409 -32.28 -13.83 -22.93
CA SER A 409 -32.88 -14.82 -23.81
C SER A 409 -34.11 -14.16 -24.40
N GLY A 410 -33.99 -13.70 -25.65
CA GLY A 410 -35.07 -13.12 -26.44
C GLY A 410 -36.12 -14.15 -26.83
#